data_AF-M3CB84-F1
#
_entry.id   AF-M3CB84-F1
#
_cell.length_a   1.000
_cell.length_b   1.000
_cell.length_c   1.000
_cell.angle_alpha   90.00
_cell.angle_beta   90.00
_cell.angle_gamma   90.00
#
_symmetry.space_group_name_H-M   'P 1'
#
loop_
_entity.id
_entity.type
_entity.pdbx_description
1 polymer ?
#
loop_
_entity_poly.entity_id
_entity_poly.type
_entity_poly.pdbx_seq_one_letter_code
_entity_poly.pdbx_strand_id
1 'polypeptide(L)'
;MLLGGMSGSASAADDGDTEYQIKNVQTGLCLDSDAKGNAFTKSCENDNPYQQWGMFGSDKEGRDVRSEKTGRCLETVGQGDAVRTAPCSPDSPRRHSGGRR
;
A
#
# COMPACT_ATOMS: atom_id res chain seq x y z
N MET A 1 -16.56 -49.30 1.80
CA MET A 1 -15.46 -48.32 1.91
C MET A 1 -15.88 -47.07 1.17
N LEU A 2 -16.35 -46.04 1.86
CA LEU A 2 -16.61 -44.73 1.25
C LEU A 2 -15.84 -43.70 2.07
N LEU A 3 -14.72 -43.26 1.50
CA LEU A 3 -13.86 -42.21 2.02
C LEU A 3 -14.60 -40.87 1.82
N GLY A 4 -15.15 -40.33 2.90
CA GLY A 4 -15.67 -38.96 2.93
C GLY A 4 -14.49 -37.99 2.94
N GLY A 5 -14.14 -37.44 1.78
CA GLY A 5 -13.12 -36.41 1.65
C GLY A 5 -13.56 -35.13 2.35
N MET A 6 -12.84 -34.73 3.40
CA MET A 6 -12.99 -33.43 4.02
C MET A 6 -12.62 -32.36 2.98
N SER A 7 -13.59 -31.54 2.58
CA SER A 7 -13.31 -30.28 1.89
C SER A 7 -12.64 -29.35 2.89
N GLY A 8 -11.31 -29.42 2.97
CA GLY A 8 -10.50 -28.43 3.67
C GLY A 8 -10.76 -27.07 3.03
N SER A 9 -11.44 -26.18 3.76
CA SER A 9 -11.49 -24.78 3.38
C SER A 9 -10.09 -24.23 3.61
N ALA A 10 -9.32 -24.05 2.54
CA ALA A 10 -8.10 -23.28 2.58
C ALA A 10 -8.52 -21.82 2.81
N SER A 11 -8.46 -21.36 4.05
CA SER A 11 -8.47 -19.92 4.32
C SER A 11 -7.15 -19.38 3.76
N ALA A 12 -7.20 -18.77 2.57
CA ALA A 12 -6.14 -17.88 2.16
C ALA A 12 -6.03 -16.84 3.28
N ALA A 13 -4.87 -16.77 3.93
CA ALA A 13 -4.57 -15.69 4.84
C ALA A 13 -4.69 -14.42 4.00
N ASP A 14 -5.75 -13.66 4.23
CA ASP A 14 -5.88 -12.30 3.74
C ASP A 14 -4.63 -11.58 4.28
N ASP A 15 -3.72 -11.21 3.38
CA ASP A 15 -2.54 -10.41 3.70
C ASP A 15 -3.08 -9.08 4.21
N GLY A 16 -3.32 -9.04 5.52
CA GLY A 16 -4.09 -7.99 6.16
C GLY A 16 -3.49 -6.65 5.79
N ASP A 17 -4.31 -5.82 5.14
CA ASP A 17 -4.05 -4.43 4.78
C ASP A 17 -3.47 -3.67 5.96
N THR A 18 -2.15 -3.76 6.11
CA THR A 18 -1.44 -3.09 7.19
C THR A 18 -1.15 -1.68 6.68
N GLU A 19 -1.75 -0.72 7.37
CA GLU A 19 -1.53 0.70 7.12
C GLU A 19 -0.25 1.12 7.85
N TYR A 20 0.65 1.78 7.12
CA TYR A 20 1.94 2.23 7.64
C TYR A 20 2.09 3.73 7.50
N GLN A 21 2.70 4.35 8.52
CA GLN A 21 3.30 5.66 8.39
C GLN A 21 4.80 5.50 8.10
N ILE A 22 5.27 6.08 7.00
CA ILE A 22 6.67 5.96 6.56
C ILE A 22 7.45 7.17 7.07
N LYS A 23 8.33 6.96 8.04
CA LYS A 23 9.12 8.02 8.68
C LYS A 23 10.58 7.97 8.25
N ASN A 24 11.10 9.12 7.83
CA ASN A 24 12.53 9.29 7.65
C ASN A 24 13.22 9.30 9.01
N VAL A 25 14.11 8.33 9.25
CA VAL A 25 14.80 8.16 10.55
C VAL A 25 15.74 9.31 10.88
N GLN A 26 16.36 9.94 9.87
CA GLN A 26 17.31 11.03 10.07
C GLN A 26 16.61 12.36 10.39
N THR A 27 15.54 12.71 9.66
CA THR A 27 14.86 14.01 9.81
C THR A 27 13.66 13.97 10.74
N GLY A 28 13.14 12.77 11.02
CA GLY A 28 11.92 12.59 11.80
C GLY A 28 10.63 12.99 11.08
N LEU A 29 10.70 13.36 9.79
CA LEU A 29 9.54 13.71 8.97
C LEU A 29 8.88 12.47 8.38
N CYS A 30 7.57 12.53 8.17
CA CYS A 30 6.78 11.46 7.57
C CYS A 30 6.48 11.76 6.10
N LEU A 31 6.45 10.69 5.29
CA LEU A 31 6.05 10.74 3.89
C LEU A 31 4.55 11.06 3.81
N ASP A 32 4.25 12.12 3.07
CA ASP A 32 2.92 12.66 2.85
C ASP A 32 2.66 12.78 1.33
N SER A 33 1.40 12.94 0.97
CA SER A 33 0.95 13.03 -0.41
C SER A 33 -0.16 14.06 -0.56
N ASP A 34 -0.50 14.39 -1.81
CA ASP A 34 -1.68 15.21 -2.08
C ASP A 34 -2.48 14.71 -3.29
N ALA A 35 -3.66 15.28 -3.48
CA ALA A 35 -4.53 14.95 -4.60
C ALA A 35 -3.96 15.38 -5.98
N LYS A 36 -2.91 16.21 -6.00
CA LYS A 36 -2.25 16.68 -7.24
C LYS A 36 -1.19 15.70 -7.74
N GLY A 37 -0.88 14.66 -6.97
CA GLY A 37 0.12 13.67 -7.35
C GLY A 37 1.50 13.93 -6.74
N ASN A 38 1.62 14.84 -5.79
CA ASN A 38 2.92 15.11 -5.15
C ASN A 38 3.20 14.09 -4.03
N ALA A 39 4.48 13.79 -3.83
CA ALA A 39 4.99 13.09 -2.67
C ALA A 39 6.07 13.96 -2.02
N PHE A 40 5.98 14.17 -0.70
CA PHE A 40 6.89 15.05 0.04
C PHE A 40 6.95 14.62 1.50
N THR A 41 7.87 15.20 2.28
CA THR A 41 7.96 14.94 3.71
C THR A 41 7.51 16.16 4.51
N LYS A 42 6.81 15.92 5.62
CA LYS A 42 6.45 16.95 6.61
C LYS A 42 6.28 16.34 7.99
N SER A 43 5.95 17.14 9.00
CA SER A 43 5.71 16.66 10.36
C SER A 43 4.73 15.50 10.38
N CYS A 44 5.03 14.49 11.20
CA CYS A 44 4.18 13.32 11.36
C CYS A 44 2.88 13.68 12.08
N GLU A 45 1.75 13.31 11.48
CA GLU A 45 0.40 13.56 11.97
C GLU A 45 -0.38 12.24 11.97
N ASN A 46 -0.72 11.72 13.16
CA ASN A 46 -1.33 10.40 13.29
C ASN A 46 -2.69 10.30 12.58
N ASP A 47 -3.49 11.36 12.62
CA ASP A 47 -4.84 11.41 12.02
C ASP A 47 -4.83 11.92 10.57
N ASN A 48 -3.66 12.01 9.93
CA ASN A 48 -3.55 12.46 8.55
C ASN A 48 -3.55 11.27 7.57
N PRO A 49 -4.65 10.98 6.86
CA PRO A 49 -4.73 9.83 5.96
C PRO A 49 -3.84 9.99 4.71
N TYR A 50 -3.32 11.18 4.43
CA TYR A 50 -2.34 11.37 3.35
C TYR A 50 -0.93 10.86 3.72
N GLN A 51 -0.67 10.63 5.01
CA GLN A 51 0.55 10.03 5.55
C GLN A 51 0.41 8.53 5.84
N GLN A 52 -0.73 7.96 5.48
CA GLN A 52 -1.05 6.56 5.68
C GLN A 52 -0.92 5.80 4.36
N TRP A 53 -0.16 4.70 4.39
CA TRP A 53 0.25 3.98 3.19
C TRP A 53 -0.03 2.48 3.32
N GLY A 54 -0.77 1.93 2.36
CA GLY A 54 -0.90 0.48 2.19
C GLY A 54 0.24 -0.07 1.34
N MET A 55 0.77 -1.24 1.72
CA MET A 55 1.84 -1.93 0.99
C MET A 55 1.32 -3.23 0.37
N PHE A 56 1.25 -3.28 -0.96
CA PHE A 56 0.65 -4.39 -1.72
C PHE A 56 1.71 -5.14 -2.52
N GLY A 57 1.49 -6.42 -2.83
CA GLY A 57 2.41 -7.22 -3.65
C GLY A 57 3.30 -8.13 -2.83
N SER A 58 4.28 -8.76 -3.48
CA SER A 58 5.16 -9.74 -2.84
C SER A 58 6.60 -9.23 -2.76
N ASP A 59 7.36 -9.72 -1.80
CA ASP A 59 8.78 -9.34 -1.66
C ASP A 59 9.63 -9.75 -2.87
N LYS A 60 9.17 -10.72 -3.68
CA LYS A 60 9.87 -11.20 -4.88
C LYS A 60 9.67 -10.30 -6.10
N GLU A 61 8.49 -9.69 -6.22
CA GLU A 61 8.10 -8.92 -7.39
C GLU A 61 8.10 -7.41 -7.13
N GLY A 62 8.27 -7.00 -5.87
CA GLY A 62 8.21 -5.61 -5.45
C GLY A 62 6.88 -5.30 -4.77
N ARG A 63 6.92 -4.31 -3.88
CA ARG A 63 5.75 -3.84 -3.12
C ARG A 63 5.30 -2.50 -3.69
N ASP A 64 4.02 -2.40 -4.06
CA ASP A 64 3.37 -1.12 -4.35
C ASP A 64 3.06 -0.40 -3.04
N VAL A 65 3.34 0.90 -3.01
CA VAL A 65 3.10 1.77 -1.84
C VAL A 65 1.99 2.75 -2.20
N ARG A 66 0.80 2.59 -1.64
CA ARG A 66 -0.39 3.36 -2.01
C ARG A 66 -0.85 4.27 -0.89
N SER A 67 -1.10 5.53 -1.20
CA SER A 67 -1.70 6.50 -0.29
C SER A 67 -3.15 6.09 0.01
N GLU A 68 -3.50 5.93 1.28
CA GLU A 68 -4.86 5.53 1.68
C GLU A 68 -5.88 6.63 1.41
N LYS A 69 -5.48 7.91 1.50
CA LYS A 69 -6.38 9.02 1.21
C LYS A 69 -6.69 9.19 -0.27
N THR A 70 -5.68 9.04 -1.14
CA THR A 70 -5.83 9.35 -2.57
C THR A 70 -6.04 8.12 -3.43
N GLY A 71 -5.71 6.92 -2.92
CA GLY A 71 -5.72 5.68 -3.71
C GLY A 71 -4.64 5.64 -4.79
N ARG A 72 -3.67 6.57 -4.77
CA ARG A 72 -2.59 6.70 -5.75
C ARG A 72 -1.34 5.98 -5.24
N CYS A 73 -0.57 5.38 -6.15
CA CYS A 73 0.66 4.66 -5.83
C CYS A 73 1.89 5.54 -6.01
N LEU A 74 2.88 5.34 -5.13
CA LEU A 74 4.19 5.96 -5.21
C LEU A 74 4.94 5.38 -6.41
N GLU A 75 5.48 6.26 -7.26
CA GLU A 75 6.28 5.87 -8.41
C GLU A 75 7.52 6.74 -8.53
N THR A 76 8.57 6.20 -9.16
CA THR A 76 9.77 6.95 -9.52
C THR A 76 9.53 7.78 -10.77
N VAL A 77 10.19 8.94 -10.83
CA VAL A 77 10.19 9.83 -11.99
C VAL A 77 11.58 9.78 -12.63
N GLY A 78 11.62 9.75 -13.97
CA GLY A 78 12.87 9.70 -14.72
C GLY A 78 13.63 8.40 -14.43
N GLN A 79 14.91 8.51 -14.07
CA GLN A 79 15.78 7.38 -13.73
C GLN A 79 15.75 7.03 -12.23
N GLY A 80 14.81 7.61 -11.46
CA GLY A 80 14.71 7.41 -10.01
C GLY A 80 15.17 8.60 -9.17
N ASP A 81 15.39 9.77 -9.79
CA ASP A 81 15.87 10.97 -9.10
C ASP A 81 14.82 11.62 -8.18
N ALA A 82 13.54 11.31 -8.41
CA ALA A 82 12.43 11.80 -7.62
C ALA A 82 11.30 10.77 -7.54
N VAL A 83 10.40 10.97 -6.60
CA VAL A 83 9.16 10.20 -6.45
C VAL A 83 7.95 11.10 -6.54
N ARG A 84 6.85 10.55 -7.05
CA ARG A 84 5.52 11.20 -7.08
C ARG A 84 4.43 10.17 -6.82
N THR A 85 3.17 10.58 -6.81
CA THR A 85 2.04 9.65 -6.80
C THR A 85 1.24 9.67 -8.11
N ALA A 86 0.95 8.48 -8.63
CA ALA A 86 0.25 8.25 -9.88
C ALA A 86 -0.92 7.28 -9.70
N PRO A 87 -1.82 7.12 -10.68
CA PRO A 87 -2.68 5.95 -10.71
C PRO A 87 -1.83 4.69 -10.55
N CYS A 88 -2.26 3.74 -9.72
CA CYS A 88 -1.55 2.48 -9.56
C CYS A 88 -1.45 1.73 -10.89
N SER A 89 -0.38 0.95 -11.04
CA SER A 89 -0.17 0.14 -12.25
C SER A 89 -1.37 -0.79 -12.47
N PRO A 90 -1.79 -1.05 -13.72
CA PRO A 90 -2.83 -2.05 -13.97
C PRO A 90 -2.45 -3.44 -13.47
N ASP A 91 -1.14 -3.74 -13.39
CA ASP A 91 -0.60 -4.99 -12.88
C ASP A 91 -0.46 -5.01 -11.34
N SER A 92 -0.65 -3.86 -10.69
CA SER A 92 -0.66 -3.78 -9.22
C SER A 92 -1.76 -4.68 -8.67
N PRO A 93 -1.48 -5.50 -7.64
CA PRO A 93 -2.51 -6.26 -6.97
C PRO A 93 -3.59 -5.29 -6.48
N ARG A 94 -4.79 -5.41 -7.03
CA ARG A 94 -5.91 -4.62 -6.50
C ARG A 94 -6.14 -5.07 -5.05
N ARG A 95 -6.51 -4.12 -4.18
CA ARG A 95 -7.17 -4.48 -2.92
C ARG A 95 -8.29 -5.44 -3.28
N HIS A 96 -8.16 -6.71 -2.89
CA HIS A 96 -9.30 -7.61 -2.89
C HIS A 96 -10.27 -6.97 -1.91
N SER A 97 -11.30 -6.35 -2.48
CA SER A 97 -12.30 -5.63 -1.72
C SER A 97 -13.19 -6.67 -1.07
N GLY A 98 -12.67 -7.39 -0.08
CA GLY A 98 -13.46 -8.11 0.90
C GLY A 98 -14.27 -7.06 1.64
N GLY A 99 -15.53 -6.89 1.24
CA GLY A 99 -16.44 -5.92 1.83
C GLY A 99 -16.49 -6.12 3.34
N ARG A 100 -16.27 -5.03 4.08
CA ARG A 100 -16.57 -4.96 5.51
C ARG A 100 -18.03 -5.43 5.70
N ARG A 101 -18.20 -6.59 6.32
CA ARG A 101 -19.44 -7.01 6.98
C ARG A 101 -19.12 -7.26 8.44
#